data_AF-A0A1A9VHV7-F1
#
_entry.id   AF-A0A1A9VHV7-F1
#
_cell.length_a   1.000
_cell.length_b   1.000
_cell.length_c   1.000
_cell.angle_alpha   90.00
_cell.angle_beta   90.00
_cell.angle_gamma   90.00
#
_symmetry.space_group_name_H-M   'P 1'
#
loop_
_entity.id
_entity.type
_entity.pdbx_description
1 polymer ?
#
loop_
_entity_poly.entity_id
_entity_poly.type
_entity_poly.pdbx_seq_one_letter_code
_entity_poly.pdbx_strand_id
1 'polypeptide(L)'
;MRYYLFDEVCLHNKKDDFWIIIHDNIFNLTPMLKDRYDSWNKNLDLLLSFGGKDISHFFLYNNLPKTEISPVTGKPRVLFPPILEAAVSEHCKTTGKLWSQDSFYHIGRLTRKERRLRIINTLTATITAIKVCDEDTIYDIQRKYCELYNSHAGSYLWRKFSYGGQCPGELILHETLDGNGLVDEETDIELPPPSIWLYYTNDLTIA
;
A
#
# COMPACT_ATOMS: atom_id res chain seq x y z
N MET A 1 -9.07 -0.55 -7.28
CA MET A 1 -8.35 -1.30 -6.21
C MET A 1 -7.09 -0.52 -5.91
N ARG A 2 -6.67 -0.38 -4.65
CA ARG A 2 -5.48 0.40 -4.27
C ARG A 2 -4.24 -0.49 -4.20
N TYR A 3 -3.09 0.09 -4.52
CA TYR A 3 -1.79 -0.56 -4.44
C TYR A 3 -0.86 0.18 -3.49
N TYR A 4 -0.08 -0.58 -2.74
CA TYR A 4 0.80 -0.07 -1.69
C TYR A 4 2.23 -0.58 -1.88
N LEU A 5 3.18 0.23 -1.42
CA LEU A 5 4.57 -0.19 -1.33
C LEU A 5 4.78 -1.05 -0.08
N PHE A 6 5.76 -1.94 -0.11
CA PHE A 6 6.11 -2.73 1.07
C PHE A 6 6.53 -1.82 2.24
N ASP A 7 7.35 -0.81 1.94
CA ASP A 7 7.81 0.18 2.93
C ASP A 7 6.66 0.94 3.59
N GLU A 8 5.58 1.21 2.85
CA GLU A 8 4.37 1.85 3.37
C GLU A 8 3.70 0.94 4.39
N VAL A 9 3.48 -0.34 4.02
CA VAL A 9 2.85 -1.33 4.89
C VAL A 9 3.65 -1.55 6.19
N CYS A 10 4.98 -1.53 6.12
CA CYS A 10 5.84 -1.73 7.30
C CYS A 10 5.66 -0.68 8.40
N LEU A 11 5.16 0.52 8.08
CA LEU A 11 4.89 1.58 9.05
C LEU A 11 3.68 1.26 9.93
N HIS A 12 2.76 0.44 9.44
CA HIS A 12 1.51 0.06 10.10
C HIS A 12 1.71 -1.18 11.00
N ASN A 13 2.52 -1.02 12.05
CA ASN A 13 2.96 -2.11 12.93
C ASN A 13 2.58 -1.93 14.41
N LYS A 14 1.65 -1.02 14.73
CA LYS A 14 1.25 -0.66 16.09
C LYS A 14 -0.16 -1.16 16.41
N LYS A 15 -0.54 -1.20 17.68
CA LYS A 15 -1.89 -1.65 18.10
C LYS A 15 -3.02 -0.83 17.46
N ASP A 16 -2.85 0.49 17.43
CA ASP A 16 -3.82 1.43 16.86
C ASP A 16 -3.70 1.63 15.35
N ASP A 17 -2.72 0.98 14.71
CA ASP A 17 -2.45 1.06 13.28
C ASP A 17 -1.67 -0.19 12.83
N PHE A 18 -2.41 -1.24 12.47
CA PHE A 18 -1.90 -2.60 12.31
C PHE A 18 -2.30 -3.22 10.97
N TRP A 19 -1.34 -3.38 10.06
CA TRP A 19 -1.53 -4.04 8.78
C TRP A 19 -0.64 -5.27 8.65
N ILE A 20 -1.05 -6.20 7.81
CA ILE A 20 -0.31 -7.43 7.48
C ILE A 20 -0.50 -7.78 6.01
N ILE A 21 0.40 -8.60 5.48
CA ILE A 21 0.35 -9.08 4.09
C ILE A 21 0.09 -10.59 4.05
N ILE A 22 -0.84 -11.01 3.19
CA ILE A 22 -1.10 -12.41 2.82
C ILE A 22 -1.27 -12.52 1.31
N HIS A 23 -0.33 -13.21 0.64
CA HIS A 23 -0.24 -13.43 -0.80
C HIS A 23 -0.44 -12.14 -1.60
N ASP A 24 0.38 -11.13 -1.28
CA ASP A 24 0.32 -9.76 -1.82
C ASP A 24 -0.95 -8.96 -1.48
N ASN A 25 -1.91 -9.52 -0.74
CA ASN A 25 -3.09 -8.80 -0.28
C ASN A 25 -2.80 -8.18 1.09
N ILE A 26 -3.23 -6.94 1.27
CA ILE A 26 -2.99 -6.17 2.48
C ILE A 26 -4.28 -6.11 3.28
N PHE A 27 -4.16 -6.49 4.56
CA PHE A 27 -5.26 -6.50 5.50
C PHE A 27 -5.00 -5.50 6.61
N ASN A 28 -5.94 -4.59 6.83
CA ASN A 28 -5.95 -3.69 7.98
C ASN A 28 -6.74 -4.34 9.11
N LEU A 29 -6.04 -4.89 10.11
CA LEU A 29 -6.67 -5.50 11.28
C LEU A 29 -6.80 -4.54 12.47
N THR A 30 -6.53 -3.25 12.28
CA THR A 30 -6.71 -2.24 13.34
C THR A 30 -8.10 -2.30 14.01
N PRO A 31 -9.23 -2.37 13.27
CA PRO A 31 -10.55 -2.48 13.90
C PRO A 31 -10.66 -3.75 14.75
N MET A 32 -10.10 -4.85 14.22
CA MET A 32 -10.09 -6.15 14.86
C MET A 32 -9.35 -6.13 16.20
N LEU A 33 -8.23 -5.40 16.29
CA LEU A 33 -7.46 -5.26 17.53
C LEU A 33 -8.17 -4.35 18.54
N LYS A 34 -8.72 -3.22 18.09
CA LYS A 34 -9.45 -2.26 18.95
C LYS A 34 -10.60 -2.91 19.69
N ASP A 35 -11.37 -3.77 19.01
CA ASP A 35 -12.50 -4.49 19.61
C ASP A 35 -12.10 -5.48 20.73
N ARG A 36 -10.80 -5.79 20.88
CA ARG A 36 -10.25 -6.71 21.89
C ARG A 36 -9.30 -6.06 22.88
N TYR A 37 -9.27 -4.72 22.97
CA TYR A 37 -8.42 -4.05 23.95
C TYR A 37 -8.72 -4.47 25.40
N ASP A 38 -10.00 -4.66 25.74
CA ASP A 38 -10.42 -5.09 27.08
C ASP A 38 -10.21 -6.59 27.34
N SER A 39 -10.05 -7.40 26.29
CA SER A 39 -9.91 -8.87 26.36
C SER A 39 -8.59 -9.36 25.75
N TRP A 40 -7.53 -8.57 25.95
CA TRP A 40 -6.23 -8.83 25.35
C TRP A 40 -5.60 -10.15 25.84
N ASN A 41 -5.09 -10.95 24.91
CA ASN A 41 -4.51 -12.27 25.20
C ASN A 41 -3.16 -12.48 24.48
N LYS A 42 -2.47 -13.59 24.82
CA LYS A 42 -1.14 -13.91 24.25
C LYS A 42 -1.15 -14.16 22.74
N ASN A 43 -2.27 -14.61 22.16
CA ASN A 43 -2.37 -14.80 20.71
C ASN A 43 -2.39 -13.45 20.00
N LEU A 44 -3.01 -12.42 20.58
CA LEU A 44 -2.98 -11.05 20.05
C LEU A 44 -1.59 -10.42 20.18
N ASP A 45 -0.83 -10.70 21.25
CA ASP A 45 0.58 -10.30 21.32
C ASP A 45 1.42 -10.95 20.21
N LEU A 46 1.20 -12.24 19.97
CA LEU A 46 1.85 -12.96 18.88
C LEU A 46 1.47 -12.35 17.52
N LEU A 47 0.19 -12.08 17.28
CA LEU A 47 -0.26 -11.40 16.06
C LEU A 47 0.42 -10.04 15.90
N LEU A 48 0.44 -9.23 16.96
CA LEU A 48 1.05 -7.90 16.95
C LEU A 48 2.54 -7.93 16.56
N SER A 49 3.26 -8.99 16.94
CA SER A 49 4.68 -9.16 16.56
C SER A 49 4.92 -9.31 15.04
N PHE A 50 3.85 -9.57 14.27
CA PHE A 50 3.84 -9.64 12.80
C PHE A 50 3.35 -8.37 12.11
N GLY A 51 3.09 -7.28 12.85
CA GLY A 51 2.66 -6.01 12.26
C GLY A 51 3.62 -5.50 11.19
N GLY A 52 3.07 -5.08 10.06
CA GLY A 52 3.81 -4.61 8.90
C GLY A 52 4.60 -5.70 8.16
N LYS A 53 4.34 -6.98 8.41
CA LYS A 53 5.07 -8.11 7.79
C LYS A 53 4.19 -8.97 6.89
N ASP A 54 4.88 -9.74 6.06
CA ASP A 54 4.30 -10.80 5.26
C ASP A 54 4.21 -12.11 6.06
N ILE A 55 2.97 -12.59 6.23
CA ILE A 55 2.65 -13.83 6.94
C ILE A 55 2.14 -14.93 6.00
N SER A 56 2.26 -14.76 4.68
CA SER A 56 1.81 -15.69 3.62
C SER A 56 2.25 -17.13 3.84
N HIS A 57 3.42 -17.34 4.41
CA HIS A 57 3.94 -18.68 4.68
C HIS A 57 3.04 -19.52 5.60
N PHE A 58 2.22 -18.88 6.45
CA PHE A 58 1.23 -19.55 7.30
C PHE A 58 -0.11 -19.85 6.60
N PHE A 59 -0.32 -19.33 5.39
CA PHE A 59 -1.60 -19.42 4.68
C PHE A 59 -1.46 -20.15 3.34
N LEU A 60 -2.50 -20.88 2.96
CA LEU A 60 -2.68 -21.37 1.60
C LEU A 60 -3.07 -20.20 0.67
N TYR A 61 -2.95 -20.39 -0.64
CA TYR A 61 -3.29 -19.34 -1.64
C TYR A 61 -4.75 -18.87 -1.59
N ASN A 62 -5.65 -19.66 -0.99
CA ASN A 62 -7.05 -19.30 -0.77
C ASN A 62 -7.29 -18.62 0.61
N ASN A 63 -6.22 -18.12 1.24
CA ASN A 63 -6.21 -17.47 2.55
C ASN A 63 -6.69 -18.35 3.71
N LEU A 64 -6.78 -19.66 3.53
CA LEU A 64 -6.98 -20.60 4.64
C LEU A 64 -5.67 -20.79 5.42
N PRO A 65 -5.72 -20.87 6.75
CA PRO A 65 -4.55 -21.19 7.54
C PRO A 65 -4.06 -22.61 7.21
N LYS A 66 -2.74 -22.76 7.06
CA LYS A 66 -2.11 -24.08 6.96
C LYS A 66 -2.26 -24.83 8.28
N THR A 67 -2.49 -26.13 8.20
CA THR A 67 -2.64 -27.02 9.35
C THR A 67 -1.56 -28.10 9.36
N GLU A 68 -1.24 -28.57 10.56
CA GLU A 68 -0.29 -29.65 10.84
C GLU A 68 -0.92 -30.61 11.85
N ILE A 69 -0.60 -31.90 11.77
CA ILE A 69 -0.94 -32.87 12.81
C ILE A 69 0.08 -32.74 13.94
N SER A 70 -0.38 -32.39 15.13
CA SER A 70 0.48 -32.30 16.31
C SER A 70 1.13 -33.65 16.62
N PRO A 71 2.46 -33.74 16.71
CA PRO A 71 3.14 -35.02 17.00
C PRO A 71 2.87 -35.50 18.44
N VAL A 72 2.52 -34.58 19.35
CA VAL A 72 2.25 -34.89 20.76
C VAL A 72 0.81 -35.35 20.96
N THR A 73 -0.15 -34.70 20.31
CA THR A 73 -1.59 -34.93 20.56
C THR A 73 -2.28 -35.72 19.46
N GLY A 74 -1.64 -35.92 18.31
CA GLY A 74 -2.22 -36.59 17.14
C GLY A 74 -3.38 -35.83 16.47
N LYS A 75 -3.67 -34.59 16.91
CA LYS A 75 -4.79 -33.79 16.43
C LYS A 75 -4.32 -32.70 15.44
N PRO A 76 -5.16 -32.32 14.45
CA PRO A 76 -4.86 -31.20 13.56
C PRO A 76 -4.84 -29.89 14.36
N ARG A 77 -3.85 -29.05 14.09
CA ARG A 77 -3.70 -27.69 14.62
C ARG A 77 -3.32 -26.73 13.50
N VAL A 78 -3.66 -25.45 13.64
CA VAL A 78 -3.19 -24.40 12.72
C VAL A 78 -1.73 -24.04 13.01
N LEU A 79 -0.96 -23.72 11.97
CA LEU A 79 0.42 -23.24 12.12
C LEU A 79 0.51 -21.83 12.71
N PHE A 80 -0.55 -21.03 12.53
CA PHE A 80 -0.65 -19.67 13.04
C PHE A 80 -1.86 -19.53 13.98
N PRO A 81 -1.73 -19.88 15.27
CA PRO A 81 -2.81 -19.82 16.24
C PRO A 81 -3.61 -18.52 16.30
N PRO A 82 -3.01 -17.31 16.10
CA PRO A 82 -3.78 -16.07 16.13
C PRO A 82 -4.87 -15.97 15.06
N ILE A 83 -4.89 -16.85 14.05
CA ILE A 83 -6.00 -16.94 13.10
C ILE A 83 -7.32 -17.36 13.76
N LEU A 84 -7.26 -18.10 14.87
CA LEU A 84 -8.41 -18.59 15.60
C LEU A 84 -9.01 -17.56 16.56
N GLU A 85 -8.34 -16.40 16.71
CA GLU A 85 -8.97 -15.23 17.30
C GLU A 85 -10.13 -14.84 16.39
N ALA A 86 -11.30 -15.40 16.68
CA ALA A 86 -12.51 -15.07 15.96
C ALA A 86 -12.63 -13.56 16.00
N ALA A 87 -12.81 -12.97 14.82
CA ALA A 87 -13.17 -11.58 14.69
C ALA A 87 -14.62 -11.40 15.17
N VAL A 88 -14.86 -11.67 16.45
CA VAL A 88 -16.10 -11.35 17.15
C VAL A 88 -16.13 -9.85 17.25
N SER A 89 -16.68 -9.21 16.23
CA SER A 89 -17.18 -7.85 16.31
C SER A 89 -18.12 -7.57 15.15
N GLU A 90 -18.89 -6.50 15.31
CA GLU A 90 -19.83 -5.90 14.37
C GLU A 90 -19.23 -5.59 12.97
N HIS A 91 -17.94 -5.85 12.79
CA HIS A 91 -17.11 -5.55 11.62
C HIS A 91 -16.83 -6.76 10.72
N CYS A 92 -16.87 -8.00 11.22
CA CYS A 92 -16.89 -9.18 10.33
C CYS A 92 -18.28 -9.33 9.74
N LYS A 93 -18.49 -8.73 8.57
CA LYS A 93 -19.79 -8.77 7.89
C LYS A 93 -20.16 -10.17 7.41
N THR A 94 -19.19 -11.10 7.37
CA THR A 94 -19.43 -12.45 6.87
C THR A 94 -19.40 -13.49 7.98
N THR A 95 -20.57 -13.96 8.38
CA THR A 95 -20.73 -15.05 9.36
C THR A 95 -19.95 -16.29 8.93
N GLY A 96 -19.14 -16.85 9.84
CA GLY A 96 -18.40 -18.10 9.62
C GLY A 96 -17.09 -17.97 8.85
N LYS A 97 -16.64 -16.75 8.51
CA LYS A 97 -15.33 -16.52 7.91
C LYS A 97 -14.28 -16.12 8.94
N LEU A 98 -13.03 -16.46 8.65
CA LEU A 98 -11.85 -15.97 9.37
C LEU A 98 -11.52 -14.55 8.90
N TRP A 99 -10.81 -13.77 9.72
CA TRP A 99 -10.40 -12.41 9.35
C TRP A 99 -9.52 -12.38 8.10
N SER A 100 -8.77 -13.47 7.80
CA SER A 100 -7.97 -13.58 6.56
C SER A 100 -8.82 -13.72 5.29
N GLN A 101 -10.12 -14.00 5.44
CA GLN A 101 -11.06 -14.24 4.35
C GLN A 101 -12.16 -13.18 4.28
N ASP A 102 -12.26 -12.30 5.27
CA ASP A 102 -13.23 -11.23 5.27
C ASP A 102 -12.74 -10.05 4.42
N SER A 103 -13.51 -9.72 3.39
CA SER A 103 -13.26 -8.55 2.54
C SER A 103 -13.26 -7.23 3.30
N PHE A 104 -13.87 -7.17 4.49
CA PHE A 104 -13.89 -5.97 5.32
C PHE A 104 -12.48 -5.51 5.71
N TYR A 105 -11.57 -6.45 5.99
CA TYR A 105 -10.20 -6.11 6.37
C TYR A 105 -9.28 -5.89 5.16
N HIS A 106 -9.67 -6.33 3.97
CA HIS A 106 -8.86 -6.22 2.76
C HIS A 106 -8.89 -4.79 2.20
N ILE A 107 -7.74 -4.10 2.20
CA ILE A 107 -7.64 -2.69 1.79
C ILE A 107 -6.95 -2.48 0.43
N GLY A 108 -6.34 -3.52 -0.14
CA GLY A 108 -5.69 -3.51 -1.44
C GLY A 108 -4.53 -4.48 -1.51
N ARG A 109 -3.60 -4.25 -2.45
CA ARG A 109 -2.50 -5.18 -2.74
C ARG A 109 -1.14 -4.52 -2.75
N LEU A 110 -0.08 -5.31 -2.55
CA LEU A 110 1.28 -4.87 -2.84
C LEU A 110 1.45 -4.63 -4.34
N THR A 111 2.26 -3.65 -4.68
CA THR A 111 2.65 -3.39 -6.07
C THR A 111 3.46 -4.56 -6.64
N ARG A 112 3.31 -4.80 -7.94
CA ARG A 112 4.15 -5.74 -8.69
C ARG A 112 5.60 -5.26 -8.77
N LYS A 113 5.82 -3.96 -8.94
CA LYS A 113 7.15 -3.36 -9.11
C LYS A 113 7.14 -1.96 -8.48
N GLU A 114 8.11 -1.69 -7.60
CA GLU A 114 8.33 -0.32 -7.15
C GLU A 114 9.01 0.51 -8.24
N ARG A 115 8.56 1.75 -8.42
CA ARG A 115 9.11 2.67 -9.41
C ARG A 115 9.58 3.94 -8.76
N ARG A 116 10.73 4.43 -9.21
CA ARG A 116 11.29 5.71 -8.76
C ARG A 116 10.82 6.82 -9.70
N LEU A 117 10.43 7.94 -9.13
CA LEU A 117 9.97 9.11 -9.85
C LEU A 117 10.57 10.36 -9.24
N ARG A 118 10.91 11.33 -10.08
CA ARG A 118 11.37 12.64 -9.65
C ARG A 118 10.24 13.65 -9.80
N ILE A 119 9.86 14.31 -8.72
CA ILE A 119 8.93 15.44 -8.75
C ILE A 119 9.75 16.73 -8.62
N ILE A 120 9.72 17.58 -9.63
CA ILE A 120 10.52 18.80 -9.71
C ILE A 120 9.59 19.99 -9.53
N ASN A 121 9.71 20.70 -8.40
CA ASN A 121 8.97 21.93 -8.18
C ASN A 121 9.75 23.11 -8.75
N THR A 122 9.22 23.75 -9.78
CA THR A 122 9.91 24.84 -10.47
C THR A 122 9.90 26.15 -9.69
N LEU A 123 8.93 26.34 -8.78
CA LEU A 123 8.84 27.55 -7.96
C LEU A 123 9.97 27.57 -6.91
N THR A 124 10.23 26.43 -6.28
CA THR A 124 11.24 26.28 -5.20
C THR A 124 12.57 25.72 -5.71
N ALA A 125 12.64 25.30 -6.97
CA ALA A 125 13.76 24.57 -7.57
C ALA A 125 14.14 23.28 -6.81
N THR A 126 13.19 22.66 -6.12
CA THR A 126 13.42 21.43 -5.34
C THR A 126 13.11 20.18 -6.16
N ILE A 127 13.94 19.15 -6.02
CA ILE A 127 13.73 17.83 -6.62
C ILE A 127 13.43 16.85 -5.50
N THR A 128 12.25 16.25 -5.55
CA THR A 128 11.81 15.22 -4.60
C THR A 128 11.82 13.88 -5.31
N ALA A 129 12.68 12.96 -4.87
CA ALA A 129 12.64 11.57 -5.32
C ALA A 129 11.58 10.82 -4.51
N ILE A 130 10.60 10.24 -5.19
CA ILE A 130 9.53 9.45 -4.58
C ILE A 130 9.53 8.03 -5.14
N LYS A 131 9.05 7.09 -4.33
CA LYS A 131 8.73 5.73 -4.77
C LYS A 131 7.23 5.61 -4.93
N VAL A 132 6.79 4.97 -6.00
CA VAL A 132 5.38 4.76 -6.36
C VAL A 132 5.17 3.32 -6.81
N CYS A 133 3.92 2.88 -6.79
CA CYS A 133 3.52 1.58 -7.31
C CYS A 133 3.46 1.65 -8.84
N ASP A 134 3.82 0.57 -9.53
CA ASP A 134 3.70 0.50 -11.00
C ASP A 134 2.24 0.68 -11.48
N GLU A 135 1.28 0.28 -10.65
CA GLU A 135 -0.15 0.38 -10.91
C GLU A 135 -0.75 1.74 -10.51
N ASP A 136 0.02 2.63 -9.88
CA ASP A 136 -0.50 3.94 -9.48
C ASP A 136 -0.87 4.77 -10.72
N THR A 137 -2.08 5.33 -10.70
CA THR A 137 -2.46 6.38 -11.65
C THR A 137 -1.76 7.69 -11.27
N ILE A 138 -1.66 8.64 -12.20
CA ILE A 138 -1.14 9.98 -11.87
C ILE A 138 -1.95 10.61 -10.72
N TYR A 139 -3.26 10.36 -10.64
CA TYR A 139 -4.10 10.80 -9.53
C TYR A 139 -3.65 10.22 -8.18
N ASP A 140 -3.33 8.93 -8.12
CA ASP A 140 -2.82 8.31 -6.90
C ASP A 140 -1.44 8.87 -6.50
N ILE A 141 -0.57 9.13 -7.49
CA ILE A 141 0.74 9.76 -7.28
C ILE A 141 0.59 11.18 -6.73
N GLN A 142 -0.33 11.98 -7.28
CA GLN A 142 -0.63 13.32 -6.79
C GLN A 142 -1.10 13.29 -5.33
N ARG A 143 -2.01 12.36 -5.00
CA ARG A 143 -2.49 12.18 -3.62
C ARG A 143 -1.35 11.82 -2.68
N LYS A 144 -0.53 10.82 -3.02
CA LYS A 144 0.64 10.41 -2.22
C LYS A 144 1.63 11.56 -2.02
N TYR A 145 1.89 12.34 -3.07
CA TYR A 145 2.77 13.50 -2.97
C TYR A 145 2.19 14.62 -2.08
N CYS A 146 0.89 14.85 -2.18
CA CYS A 146 0.18 15.83 -1.37
C CYS A 146 0.23 15.49 0.12
N GLU A 147 -0.03 14.23 0.46
CA GLU A 147 -0.04 13.73 1.83
C GLU A 147 1.34 13.73 2.49
N LEU A 148 2.41 13.46 1.72
CA LEU A 148 3.76 13.24 2.27
C LEU A 148 4.71 14.44 2.16
N TYR A 149 4.56 15.30 1.14
CA TYR A 149 5.57 16.30 0.80
C TYR A 149 5.04 17.73 0.67
N ASN A 150 3.86 17.91 0.06
CA ASN A 150 3.30 19.25 -0.15
C ASN A 150 1.77 19.24 -0.17
N SER A 151 1.16 19.61 0.95
CA SER A 151 -0.30 19.72 1.11
C SER A 151 -0.96 20.70 0.12
N HIS A 152 -0.21 21.60 -0.49
CA HIS A 152 -0.68 22.56 -1.49
C HIS A 152 -0.42 22.09 -2.93
N ALA A 153 -0.06 20.81 -3.14
CA ALA A 153 0.22 20.25 -4.46
C ALA A 153 -0.95 20.35 -5.45
N GLY A 154 -2.18 20.52 -4.96
CA GLY A 154 -3.38 20.76 -5.79
C GLY A 154 -3.36 22.12 -6.52
N SER A 155 -2.59 23.10 -6.04
CA SER A 155 -2.42 24.42 -6.68
C SER A 155 -1.28 24.45 -7.70
N TYR A 156 -0.76 23.28 -8.10
CA TYR A 156 0.29 23.17 -9.10
C TYR A 156 -0.26 22.47 -10.34
N LEU A 157 0.21 22.90 -11.51
CA LEU A 157 0.05 22.16 -12.75
C LEU A 157 1.15 21.11 -12.87
N TRP A 158 0.74 19.85 -13.06
CA TRP A 158 1.63 18.71 -13.21
C TRP A 158 1.86 18.45 -14.71
N ARG A 159 3.12 18.43 -15.15
CA ARG A 159 3.50 18.24 -16.55
C ARG A 159 4.61 17.20 -16.71
N LYS A 160 4.61 16.47 -17.82
CA LYS A 160 5.72 15.62 -18.27
C LYS A 160 6.48 16.30 -19.41
N PHE A 161 7.76 16.01 -19.53
CA PHE A 161 8.50 16.28 -20.78
C PHE A 161 8.68 14.95 -21.51
N SER A 162 8.28 14.90 -22.78
CA SER A 162 8.67 13.82 -23.66
C SER A 162 10.14 13.99 -24.04
N TYR A 163 10.87 12.88 -24.16
CA TYR A 163 12.16 12.87 -24.85
C TYR A 163 11.97 13.46 -26.25
N GLY A 164 12.71 14.53 -26.59
CA GLY A 164 12.63 15.18 -27.90
C GLY A 164 12.19 16.65 -27.91
N GLY A 165 11.92 17.26 -26.75
CA GLY A 165 11.88 18.73 -26.62
C GLY A 165 10.68 19.44 -27.28
N GLN A 166 9.70 18.71 -27.80
CA GLN A 166 8.46 19.30 -28.33
C GLN A 166 7.32 19.18 -27.30
N CYS A 167 7.12 20.28 -26.58
CA CYS A 167 6.04 20.61 -25.66
C CYS A 167 5.86 19.73 -24.39
N PRO A 168 5.60 20.35 -23.22
CA PRO A 168 5.21 19.61 -22.02
C PRO A 168 3.87 18.92 -22.29
N GLY A 169 3.88 17.58 -22.30
CA GLY A 169 2.66 16.81 -22.45
C GLY A 169 1.79 16.97 -21.21
N GLU A 170 0.49 17.15 -21.40
CA GLU A 170 -0.45 17.04 -20.28
C GLU A 170 -0.42 15.60 -19.75
N LEU A 171 -0.54 15.48 -18.43
CA LEU A 171 -0.68 14.16 -17.80
C LEU A 171 -2.13 13.76 -17.82
N ILE A 172 -2.39 12.54 -18.30
CA ILE A 172 -3.71 11.92 -18.23
C ILE A 172 -3.84 11.34 -16.82
N LEU A 173 -4.68 11.97 -15.99
CA LEU A 173 -4.70 11.72 -14.55
C LEU A 173 -5.10 10.29 -14.15
N HIS A 174 -5.97 9.66 -14.95
CA HIS A 174 -6.48 8.32 -14.71
C HIS A 174 -5.62 7.20 -15.32
N GLU A 175 -4.55 7.57 -16.02
CA GLU A 175 -3.60 6.62 -16.61
C GLU A 175 -2.39 6.44 -15.70
N THR A 176 -1.70 5.31 -15.86
CA THR A 176 -0.44 5.02 -15.15
C THR A 176 0.72 5.83 -15.73
N LEU A 177 1.91 5.67 -15.13
CA LEU A 177 3.14 6.23 -15.70
C LEU A 177 3.37 5.75 -17.14
N ASP A 178 3.18 4.46 -17.42
CA ASP A 178 3.35 3.88 -18.75
C ASP A 178 2.29 4.37 -19.73
N GLY A 179 1.02 4.48 -19.30
CA GLY A 179 -0.04 5.10 -20.12
C GLY A 179 0.25 6.57 -20.45
N ASN A 180 1.06 7.23 -19.62
CA ASN A 180 1.59 8.56 -19.88
C ASN A 180 2.94 8.58 -20.62
N GLY A 181 3.47 7.44 -21.07
CA GLY A 181 4.75 7.36 -21.77
C GLY A 181 5.96 7.67 -20.88
N LEU A 182 5.79 7.65 -19.55
CA LEU A 182 6.88 7.75 -18.58
C LEU A 182 7.37 6.34 -18.26
N VAL A 183 7.94 5.66 -19.25
CA VAL A 183 8.35 4.25 -19.15
C VAL A 183 9.68 4.13 -18.38
N ASP A 184 9.80 3.07 -17.59
CA ASP A 184 11.04 2.67 -16.93
C ASP A 184 11.77 1.69 -17.86
N GLU A 185 12.55 2.23 -18.81
CA GLU A 185 13.33 1.41 -19.73
C GLU A 185 14.50 0.76 -19.00
N GLU A 186 14.43 -0.57 -18.82
CA GLU A 186 15.56 -1.38 -18.34
C GLU A 186 16.64 -1.41 -19.43
N THR A 187 17.50 -0.40 -19.40
CA THR A 187 18.67 -0.27 -20.28
C THR A 187 19.93 -0.56 -19.49
N ASP A 188 20.97 -1.08 -20.16
CA ASP A 188 22.30 -1.32 -19.55
C ASP A 188 22.98 -0.02 -19.06
N ILE A 189 22.42 1.13 -19.43
CA ILE A 189 22.87 2.46 -19.04
C ILE A 189 21.95 2.96 -17.93
N GLU A 190 22.51 3.33 -16.79
CA GLU A 190 21.73 3.89 -15.67
C GLU A 190 21.21 5.30 -16.04
N LEU A 191 20.00 5.34 -16.60
CA LEU A 191 19.29 6.58 -16.90
C LEU A 191 18.63 7.14 -15.62
N PRO A 192 18.52 8.46 -15.49
CA PRO A 192 17.80 9.05 -14.37
C PRO A 192 16.31 8.63 -14.44
N PRO A 193 15.67 8.41 -13.29
CA PRO A 193 14.24 8.10 -13.25
C PRO A 193 13.40 9.18 -13.95
N PRO A 194 12.21 8.82 -14.48
CA PRO A 194 11.31 9.78 -15.11
C PRO A 194 10.99 10.95 -14.18
N SER A 195 10.72 12.11 -14.77
CA SER A 195 10.47 13.35 -14.04
C SER A 195 9.09 13.94 -14.36
N ILE A 196 8.38 14.36 -13.32
CA ILE A 196 7.18 15.19 -13.42
C ILE A 196 7.49 16.56 -12.84
N TRP A 197 7.02 17.59 -13.51
CA TRP A 197 7.31 18.98 -13.21
C TRP A 197 6.06 19.66 -12.66
N LEU A 198 6.24 20.38 -11.56
CA LEU A 198 5.20 21.15 -10.90
C LEU A 198 5.40 22.63 -11.19
N TYR A 199 4.42 23.22 -11.85
CA TYR A 199 4.36 24.66 -12.12
C TYR A 199 3.29 25.27 -11.23
N TYR A 200 3.68 26.18 -10.35
CA TYR A 200 2.73 26.87 -9.50
C TYR A 200 1.76 27.70 -10.33
N THR A 201 0.46 27.57 -10.09
CA THR A 201 -0.55 28.46 -10.64
C THR A 201 -1.10 29.36 -9.55
N ASN A 202 -1.22 30.65 -9.86
CA ASN A 202 -1.78 31.68 -8.98
C ASN A 202 -3.31 31.57 -8.85
N ASP A 203 -3.91 30.49 -9.36
CA ASP A 203 -5.35 30.31 -9.33
C ASP A 203 -5.78 30.02 -7.89
N LEU A 204 -6.35 31.06 -7.27
CA LEU A 204 -7.18 31.01 -6.07
C LEU A 204 -8.43 30.17 -6.36
N THR A 205 -8.30 28.88 -6.66
CA THR A 205 -9.41 27.94 -6.54
C THR A 205 -9.47 27.49 -5.10
N ILE A 206 -10.44 28.09 -4.41
CA ILE A 206 -10.80 28.01 -3.01
C ILE A 206 -10.91 26.55 -2.51
N ALA A 207 -10.40 26.38 -1.28
CA ALA A 207 -10.68 25.39 -0.21
C ALA A 207 -11.58 24.17 -0.51
#